data_AF-A0A1D1ZBY9-F1
#
_entry.id   AF-A0A1D1ZBY9-F1
#
_cell.length_a   1.000
_cell.length_b   1.000
_cell.length_c   1.000
_cell.angle_alpha   90.00
_cell.angle_beta   90.00
_cell.angle_gamma   90.00
#
_symmetry.space_group_name_H-M   'P 1'
#
loop_
_entity.id
_entity.type
_entity.pdbx_description
1 polymer ?
#
loop_
_entity_poly.entity_id
_entity_poly.type
_entity_poly.pdbx_seq_one_letter_code
_entity_poly.pdbx_strand_id
1 'polypeptide(L)'
;MNIISGAAMFAPIVNPYESSMTKEEKYKTWAKWTTKRKLLYILARKFPSFLPYFYRRSFLSGKHGEPEKLLSLSLIKKDKALVGDPIFKEFWERDVEESVRQGDTRAFVEEAVLQVSSWGFRLADLQVQKKNEGKGFLMWLKSLYTHSEREWAGFLGPIHIWQGMDDQVVSPSMSEFVRRVVPGATVHTLSGEGHFSYFWFCDECHRHVFSTLFGIPQGPLHMAAESPTSSEAFMQEITDVDTMHTS
;
A
#
# COMPACT_ATOMS: atom_id res chain seq x y z
N MET A 1 10.20 18.89 -7.39
CA MET A 1 8.90 18.38 -6.91
C MET A 1 8.88 16.88 -7.20
N ASN A 2 8.92 16.02 -6.17
CA ASN A 2 8.98 14.57 -6.37
C ASN A 2 7.60 14.08 -6.85
N ILE A 3 7.52 13.66 -8.11
CA ILE A 3 6.30 13.10 -8.69
C ILE A 3 6.28 11.61 -8.36
N ILE A 4 5.24 11.14 -7.67
CA ILE A 4 5.03 9.71 -7.41
C ILE A 4 4.58 9.05 -8.72
N SER A 5 5.36 8.10 -9.25
CA SER A 5 5.10 7.46 -10.55
C SER A 5 3.91 6.49 -10.54
N GLY A 6 3.48 6.03 -9.38
CA GLY A 6 2.37 5.07 -9.22
C GLY A 6 2.31 4.50 -7.80
N ALA A 7 1.28 3.71 -7.52
CA ALA A 7 1.09 2.99 -6.26
C ALA A 7 0.86 1.50 -6.53
N ALA A 8 1.59 0.65 -5.82
CA ALA A 8 1.34 -0.79 -5.78
C ALA A 8 0.83 -1.20 -4.41
N MET A 9 -0.23 -2.02 -4.39
CA MET A 9 -0.80 -2.61 -3.20
C MET A 9 -0.83 -4.13 -3.37
N PHE A 10 -0.48 -4.86 -2.32
CA PHE A 10 -0.50 -6.32 -2.30
C PHE A 10 -1.55 -6.75 -1.30
N ALA A 11 -2.57 -7.47 -1.77
CA ALA A 11 -3.69 -7.97 -0.98
C ALA A 11 -4.14 -6.93 0.09
N PRO A 12 -4.58 -5.73 -0.34
CA PRO A 12 -4.81 -4.61 0.57
C PRO A 12 -5.94 -4.93 1.53
N ILE A 13 -5.64 -4.88 2.84
CA ILE A 13 -6.68 -5.01 3.85
C ILE A 13 -7.51 -3.72 3.92
N VAL A 14 -8.83 -3.87 3.89
CA VAL A 14 -9.77 -2.75 4.08
C VAL A 14 -10.46 -2.87 5.42
N ASN A 15 -10.94 -1.74 5.94
CA ASN A 15 -11.73 -1.76 7.16
C ASN A 15 -12.97 -2.67 6.96
N PRO A 16 -13.08 -3.81 7.68
CA PRO A 16 -14.15 -4.77 7.46
C PRO A 16 -15.52 -4.27 7.96
N TYR A 17 -15.54 -3.08 8.58
CA TYR A 17 -16.74 -2.36 9.00
C TYR A 17 -17.08 -1.18 8.09
N GLU A 18 -16.40 -1.02 6.95
CA GLU A 18 -16.61 0.09 6.04
C GLU A 18 -18.09 0.21 5.64
N SER A 19 -18.61 1.44 5.73
CA SER A 19 -20.00 1.77 5.51
C SER A 19 -20.43 1.56 4.06
N SER A 20 -19.52 1.83 3.11
CA SER A 20 -19.77 1.70 1.68
C SER A 20 -19.70 0.27 1.15
N MET A 21 -19.32 -0.72 1.97
CA MET A 21 -19.36 -2.12 1.58
C MET A 21 -20.80 -2.66 1.57
N THR A 22 -21.13 -3.47 0.56
CA THR A 22 -22.40 -4.18 0.47
C THR A 22 -22.49 -5.28 1.53
N LYS A 23 -23.71 -5.80 1.78
CA LYS A 23 -23.89 -6.92 2.72
C LYS A 23 -23.11 -8.16 2.29
N GLU A 24 -23.06 -8.42 0.98
CA GLU A 24 -22.35 -9.56 0.42
C GLU A 24 -20.83 -9.41 0.55
N GLU A 25 -20.28 -8.23 0.26
CA GLU A 25 -18.85 -7.95 0.44
C GLU A 25 -18.42 -8.11 1.89
N LYS A 26 -19.22 -7.59 2.84
CA LYS A 26 -18.99 -7.79 4.27
C LYS A 26 -19.01 -9.28 4.59
N TYR A 27 -20.06 -10.00 4.20
CA TYR A 27 -20.18 -11.42 4.48
C TYR A 27 -18.96 -12.20 3.99
N LYS A 28 -18.56 -12.04 2.71
CA LYS A 28 -17.40 -12.72 2.12
C LYS A 28 -16.08 -12.36 2.81
N THR A 29 -15.91 -11.08 3.15
CA THR A 29 -14.75 -10.59 3.91
C THR A 29 -14.60 -11.33 5.25
N TRP A 30 -15.67 -11.42 6.02
CA TRP A 30 -15.66 -12.09 7.32
C TRP A 30 -15.67 -13.63 7.19
N ALA A 31 -16.21 -14.20 6.11
CA ALA A 31 -16.40 -15.65 5.98
C ALA A 31 -15.10 -16.45 6.05
N LYS A 32 -13.99 -15.89 5.54
CA LYS A 32 -12.68 -16.56 5.50
C LYS A 32 -11.90 -16.51 6.81
N TRP A 33 -12.27 -15.63 7.74
CA TRP A 33 -11.52 -15.43 8.97
C TRP A 33 -11.89 -16.41 10.08
N THR A 34 -10.88 -16.81 10.85
CA THR A 34 -11.05 -17.64 12.04
C THR A 34 -11.85 -16.90 13.12
N THR A 35 -12.59 -17.63 13.96
CA THR A 35 -13.37 -17.05 15.07
C THR A 35 -12.50 -16.20 16.00
N LYS A 36 -11.26 -16.65 16.27
CA LYS A 36 -10.30 -15.92 17.10
C LYS A 36 -9.89 -14.59 16.45
N ARG A 37 -9.61 -14.57 15.15
CA ARG A 37 -9.33 -13.32 14.43
C ARG A 37 -10.53 -12.38 14.47
N LYS A 38 -11.75 -12.88 14.26
CA LYS A 38 -12.97 -12.07 14.35
C LYS A 38 -13.11 -11.40 15.72
N LEU A 39 -12.88 -12.16 16.78
CA LEU A 39 -12.90 -11.64 18.16
C LEU A 39 -11.87 -10.52 18.35
N LEU A 40 -10.63 -10.69 17.86
CA LEU A 40 -9.60 -9.66 17.95
C LEU A 40 -10.01 -8.36 17.24
N TYR A 41 -10.64 -8.43 16.06
CA TYR A 41 -11.14 -7.23 15.36
C TYR A 41 -12.30 -6.56 16.09
N ILE A 42 -13.19 -7.33 16.71
CA ILE A 42 -14.26 -6.80 17.56
C ILE A 42 -13.67 -6.08 18.77
N LEU A 43 -12.68 -6.68 19.42
CA LEU A 43 -11.97 -6.07 20.56
C LEU A 43 -11.22 -4.81 20.13
N ALA A 44 -10.50 -4.84 19.01
CA ALA A 44 -9.84 -3.66 18.45
C ALA A 44 -10.80 -2.48 18.27
N ARG A 45 -12.02 -2.77 17.79
CA ARG A 45 -13.03 -1.74 17.54
C ARG A 45 -13.71 -1.21 18.81
N LYS A 46 -14.00 -2.10 19.77
CA LYS A 46 -14.89 -1.77 20.90
C LYS A 46 -14.14 -1.58 22.22
N PHE A 47 -13.12 -2.39 22.46
CA PHE A 47 -12.41 -2.46 23.73
C PHE A 47 -10.90 -2.71 23.51
N PRO A 48 -10.18 -1.79 22.82
CA PRO A 48 -8.78 -2.00 22.46
C PRO A 48 -7.86 -2.18 23.67
N SER A 49 -8.25 -1.69 24.86
CA SER A 49 -7.54 -1.89 26.12
C SER A 49 -7.37 -3.35 26.54
N PHE A 50 -8.18 -4.29 26.01
CA PHE A 50 -8.04 -5.72 26.29
C PHE A 50 -7.07 -6.42 25.36
N LEU A 51 -6.75 -5.85 24.20
CA LEU A 51 -5.87 -6.48 23.21
C LEU A 51 -4.46 -6.80 23.74
N PRO A 52 -3.80 -5.96 24.57
CA PRO A 52 -2.49 -6.30 25.14
C PRO A 52 -2.44 -7.66 25.82
N TYR A 53 -3.51 -8.03 26.54
CA TYR A 53 -3.61 -9.33 27.20
C TYR A 53 -3.56 -10.48 26.19
N PHE A 54 -4.32 -10.37 25.10
CA PHE A 54 -4.36 -11.40 24.06
C PHE A 54 -3.03 -11.52 23.34
N TYR A 55 -2.40 -10.40 22.98
CA TYR A 55 -1.10 -10.41 22.29
C TYR A 55 0.03 -10.99 23.15
N ARG A 56 0.07 -10.67 24.45
CA ARG A 56 1.01 -11.29 25.41
C ARG A 56 0.83 -12.79 25.52
N ARG A 57 -0.40 -13.28 25.46
CA ARG A 57 -0.70 -14.71 25.59
C ARG A 57 -0.53 -15.48 24.26
N SER A 58 -0.51 -14.81 23.12
CA SER A 58 -0.27 -15.43 21.81
C SER A 58 1.10 -15.07 21.23
N PHE A 59 1.19 -13.98 20.48
CA PHE A 59 2.34 -13.63 19.66
C PHE A 59 3.57 -13.34 20.51
N LEU A 60 3.38 -12.60 21.60
CA LEU A 60 4.45 -12.19 22.53
C LEU A 60 4.63 -13.16 23.70
N SER A 61 4.15 -14.41 23.57
CA SER A 61 4.24 -15.40 24.65
C SER A 61 5.64 -16.01 24.82
N GLY A 62 6.57 -15.71 23.90
CA GLY A 62 7.90 -16.31 23.85
C GLY A 62 7.91 -17.78 23.41
N LYS A 63 6.77 -18.35 23.03
CA LYS A 63 6.67 -19.70 22.48
C LYS A 63 6.76 -19.62 20.96
N HIS A 64 7.78 -20.25 20.39
CA HIS A 64 7.83 -20.52 18.96
C HIS A 64 6.62 -21.36 18.55
N GLY A 65 6.05 -21.05 17.39
CA GLY A 65 4.92 -21.77 16.85
C GLY A 65 4.57 -21.31 15.44
N GLU A 66 3.77 -22.12 14.77
CA GLU A 66 3.33 -21.85 13.41
C GLU A 66 2.67 -20.47 13.29
N PRO A 67 3.02 -19.65 12.27
CA PRO A 67 2.44 -18.33 12.05
C PRO A 67 0.90 -18.36 12.02
N GLU A 68 0.32 -19.40 11.44
CA GLU A 68 -1.13 -19.62 11.38
C GLU A 68 -1.78 -19.57 12.78
N LYS A 69 -1.13 -20.19 13.78
CA LYS A 69 -1.62 -20.24 15.16
C LYS A 69 -1.36 -18.95 15.94
N LEU A 70 -0.17 -18.38 15.77
CA LEU A 70 0.24 -17.15 16.47
C LEU A 70 -0.60 -15.96 16.02
N LEU A 71 -0.79 -15.81 14.71
CA LEU A 71 -1.54 -14.72 14.08
C LEU A 71 -3.02 -15.04 13.90
N SER A 72 -3.46 -16.26 14.23
CA SER A 72 -4.86 -16.71 14.09
C SER A 72 -5.35 -16.64 12.63
N LEU A 73 -4.47 -16.94 11.68
CA LEU A 73 -4.73 -16.95 10.26
C LEU A 73 -5.28 -18.29 9.80
N SER A 74 -5.77 -18.33 8.57
CA SER A 74 -6.00 -19.56 7.81
C SER A 74 -5.06 -19.47 6.63
N LEU A 75 -4.24 -20.49 6.39
CA LEU A 75 -3.31 -20.51 5.25
C LEU A 75 -3.68 -21.64 4.28
N ILE A 76 -3.57 -21.35 2.99
CA ILE A 76 -3.73 -22.37 1.95
C ILE A 76 -2.46 -23.21 1.82
N LYS A 77 -2.51 -24.30 1.06
CA LYS A 77 -1.37 -25.21 0.87
C LYS A 77 -0.11 -24.49 0.39
N LYS A 78 -0.23 -23.55 -0.55
CA LYS A 78 0.91 -22.82 -1.11
C LYS A 78 1.56 -21.89 -0.07
N ASP A 79 0.76 -21.10 0.64
CA ASP A 79 1.25 -20.29 1.76
C ASP A 79 1.82 -21.17 2.89
N LYS A 80 1.23 -22.34 3.15
CA LYS A 80 1.75 -23.32 4.14
C LYS A 80 3.12 -23.86 3.76
N ALA A 81 3.31 -24.20 2.48
CA ALA A 81 4.61 -24.63 1.98
C ALA A 81 5.65 -23.51 2.13
N LEU A 82 5.25 -22.27 1.85
CA LEU A 82 6.13 -21.11 2.02
C LEU A 82 6.53 -20.87 3.48
N VAL A 83 5.56 -20.83 4.41
CA VAL A 83 5.90 -20.57 5.83
C VAL A 83 6.70 -21.71 6.47
N GLY A 84 6.63 -22.91 5.89
CA GLY A 84 7.46 -24.06 6.28
C GLY A 84 8.85 -24.06 5.64
N ASP A 85 9.14 -23.18 4.67
CA ASP A 85 10.46 -23.06 4.06
C ASP A 85 11.51 -22.65 5.11
N PRO A 86 12.69 -23.27 5.15
CA PRO A 86 13.70 -22.97 6.16
C PRO A 86 14.14 -21.50 6.18
N ILE A 87 14.27 -20.87 5.00
CA ILE A 87 14.68 -19.47 4.89
C ILE A 87 13.58 -18.58 5.47
N PHE A 88 12.33 -18.80 5.06
CA PHE A 88 11.20 -18.06 5.61
C PHE A 88 11.15 -18.20 7.13
N LYS A 89 11.25 -19.44 7.62
CA LYS A 89 11.16 -19.75 9.05
C LYS A 89 12.26 -19.07 9.85
N GLU A 90 13.51 -19.07 9.37
CA GLU A 90 14.62 -18.41 10.04
C GLU A 90 14.44 -16.89 10.13
N PHE A 91 14.00 -16.23 9.05
CA PHE A 91 13.69 -14.79 9.09
C PHE A 91 12.53 -14.51 10.05
N TRP A 92 11.45 -15.28 9.95
CA TRP A 92 10.27 -15.12 10.77
C TRP A 92 10.54 -15.33 12.26
N GLU A 93 11.29 -16.38 12.63
CA GLU A 93 11.62 -16.69 14.02
C GLU A 93 12.45 -15.58 14.65
N ARG A 94 13.43 -15.01 13.93
CA ARG A 94 14.21 -13.86 14.41
C ARG A 94 13.36 -12.61 14.65
N ASP A 95 12.43 -12.31 13.74
CA ASP A 95 11.52 -11.17 13.91
C ASP A 95 10.58 -11.36 15.12
N VAL A 96 10.10 -12.58 15.33
CA VAL A 96 9.27 -12.95 16.49
C VAL A 96 10.08 -12.88 17.79
N GLU A 97 11.31 -13.38 17.80
CA GLU A 97 12.22 -13.31 18.94
C GLU A 97 12.48 -11.87 19.37
N GLU A 98 12.75 -10.98 18.40
CA GLU A 98 12.97 -9.57 18.69
C GLU A 98 11.68 -8.90 19.21
N SER A 99 10.53 -9.24 18.63
CA SER A 99 9.23 -8.75 19.12
C SER A 99 8.96 -9.20 20.56
N VAL A 100 9.23 -10.47 20.89
CA VAL A 100 9.12 -11.03 22.24
C VAL A 100 10.08 -10.34 23.19
N ARG A 101 11.34 -10.11 22.78
CA ARG A 101 12.37 -9.44 23.56
C ARG A 101 11.95 -8.00 23.93
N GLN A 102 11.36 -7.28 22.98
CA GLN A 102 10.83 -5.93 23.24
C GLN A 102 9.58 -5.98 24.13
N GLY A 103 8.71 -6.97 23.92
CA GLY A 103 7.48 -7.15 24.70
C GLY A 103 6.47 -6.00 24.57
N ASP A 104 6.66 -5.09 23.61
CA ASP A 104 5.80 -3.94 23.40
C ASP A 104 4.52 -4.36 22.65
N THR A 105 3.41 -4.41 23.38
CA THR A 105 2.10 -4.68 22.80
C THR A 105 1.52 -3.50 22.03
N ARG A 106 2.04 -2.28 22.23
CA ARG A 106 1.43 -1.05 21.69
C ARG A 106 1.38 -1.08 20.18
N ALA A 107 2.47 -1.44 19.51
CA ALA A 107 2.54 -1.52 18.05
C ALA A 107 1.46 -2.46 17.48
N PHE A 108 1.24 -3.62 18.11
CA PHE A 108 0.22 -4.59 17.69
C PHE A 108 -1.21 -4.06 17.91
N VAL A 109 -1.43 -3.35 19.01
CA VAL A 109 -2.74 -2.72 19.30
C VAL A 109 -3.03 -1.61 18.30
N GLU A 110 -2.05 -0.75 18.03
CA GLU A 110 -2.16 0.36 17.08
C GLU A 110 -2.46 -0.16 15.66
N GLU A 111 -1.74 -1.18 15.21
CA GLU A 111 -1.98 -1.84 13.91
C GLU A 111 -3.40 -2.43 13.83
N ALA A 112 -3.84 -3.16 14.86
CA ALA A 112 -5.19 -3.74 14.88
C ALA A 112 -6.29 -2.68 14.91
N VAL A 113 -6.08 -1.60 15.65
CA VAL A 113 -7.01 -0.45 15.71
C VAL A 113 -7.06 0.26 14.37
N LEU A 114 -5.91 0.47 13.72
CA LEU A 114 -5.81 1.10 12.40
C LEU A 114 -6.67 0.36 11.36
N GLN A 115 -6.63 -0.98 11.38
CA GLN A 115 -7.41 -1.81 10.44
C GLN A 115 -8.93 -1.75 10.63
N VAL A 116 -9.44 -1.25 11.77
CA VAL A 116 -10.89 -1.15 12.05
C VAL A 116 -11.39 0.28 12.24
N SER A 117 -10.49 1.25 12.16
CA SER A 117 -10.76 2.68 12.33
C SER A 117 -11.07 3.38 11.00
N SER A 118 -11.64 4.58 11.10
CA SER A 118 -11.67 5.49 9.95
C SER A 118 -10.29 6.12 9.79
N TRP A 119 -9.75 6.13 8.58
CA TRP A 119 -8.42 6.67 8.29
C TRP A 119 -8.40 8.18 8.07
N GLY A 120 -9.54 8.85 8.25
CA GLY A 120 -9.68 10.28 7.98
C GLY A 120 -9.89 10.61 6.49
N PHE A 121 -9.88 9.62 5.62
CA PHE A 121 -10.29 9.71 4.21
C PHE A 121 -11.01 8.43 3.80
N ARG A 122 -11.80 8.50 2.73
CA ARG A 122 -12.45 7.33 2.12
C ARG A 122 -11.59 6.84 0.96
N LEU A 123 -11.61 5.55 0.67
CA LEU A 123 -10.92 5.01 -0.50
C LEU A 123 -11.38 5.66 -1.82
N ALA A 124 -12.65 6.04 -1.93
CA ALA A 124 -13.16 6.76 -3.08
C ALA A 124 -12.49 8.12 -3.31
N ASP A 125 -11.92 8.73 -2.26
CA ASP A 125 -11.21 10.01 -2.33
C ASP A 125 -9.79 9.85 -2.93
N LEU A 126 -9.30 8.62 -3.11
CA LEU A 126 -8.05 8.35 -3.83
C LEU A 126 -8.19 8.63 -5.33
N GLN A 127 -9.38 8.45 -5.89
CA GLN A 127 -9.62 8.79 -7.29
C GLN A 127 -9.59 10.31 -7.45
N VAL A 128 -8.99 10.77 -8.54
CA VAL A 128 -9.05 12.17 -8.95
C VAL A 128 -10.51 12.56 -9.13
N GLN A 129 -11.03 13.32 -8.18
CA GLN A 129 -12.38 13.84 -8.21
C GLN A 129 -12.32 15.35 -8.24
N LYS A 130 -13.30 15.92 -8.95
CA LYS A 130 -13.60 17.34 -8.82
C LYS A 130 -14.06 17.57 -7.39
N LYS A 131 -13.35 18.39 -6.61
CA LYS A 131 -13.74 18.75 -5.26
C LYS A 131 -15.11 19.44 -5.35
N ASN A 132 -16.17 18.68 -5.06
CA ASN A 132 -17.51 19.24 -5.03
C ASN A 132 -17.61 20.07 -3.74
N GLU A 133 -17.76 21.38 -3.91
CA GLU A 133 -18.16 22.25 -2.81
C GLU A 133 -19.44 21.69 -2.17
N GLY A 134 -19.47 21.61 -0.86
CA GLY A 134 -20.41 20.79 -0.08
C GLY A 134 -21.88 20.98 -0.45
N LYS A 135 -22.70 19.95 -0.20
CA LYS A 135 -24.15 20.02 -0.43
C LYS A 135 -24.80 20.97 0.59
N GLY A 136 -25.28 22.12 0.14
CA GLY A 136 -26.06 23.04 0.96
C GLY A 136 -26.17 24.44 0.37
N PHE A 137 -27.29 25.11 0.67
CA PHE A 137 -27.58 26.48 0.19
C PHE A 137 -26.47 27.49 0.52
N LEU A 138 -25.84 27.37 1.70
CA LEU A 138 -24.74 28.25 2.14
C LEU A 138 -23.46 28.09 1.31
N MET A 139 -23.11 26.85 0.93
CA MET A 139 -21.94 26.58 0.08
C MET A 139 -22.19 27.01 -1.37
N TRP A 140 -23.43 26.83 -1.85
CA TRP A 140 -23.86 27.37 -3.15
C TRP A 140 -23.80 28.90 -3.20
N LEU A 141 -24.22 29.60 -2.15
CA LEU A 141 -24.04 31.07 -2.08
C LEU A 141 -22.56 31.45 -2.09
N LYS A 142 -21.73 30.75 -1.32
CA LYS A 142 -20.30 31.03 -1.24
C LYS A 142 -19.59 30.85 -2.59
N SER A 143 -20.02 29.88 -3.41
CA SER A 143 -19.45 29.64 -4.74
C SER A 143 -19.80 30.71 -5.79
N LEU A 144 -20.88 31.46 -5.59
CA LEU A 144 -21.24 32.59 -6.46
C LEU A 144 -20.37 33.83 -6.22
N TYR A 145 -19.88 34.01 -4.98
CA TYR A 145 -19.05 35.15 -4.58
C TYR A 145 -17.55 34.85 -4.61
N THR A 146 -17.15 33.59 -4.54
CA THR A 146 -15.75 33.18 -4.58
C THR A 146 -15.49 32.54 -5.95
N HIS A 147 -14.62 33.13 -6.77
CA HIS A 147 -14.11 32.48 -7.98
C HIS A 147 -13.07 31.42 -7.53
N SER A 148 -13.51 30.40 -6.80
CA SER A 148 -12.66 29.32 -6.33
C SER A 148 -12.27 28.47 -7.54
N GLU A 149 -10.98 28.47 -7.85
CA GLU A 149 -10.42 27.50 -8.78
C GLU A 149 -10.82 26.10 -8.31
N ARG A 150 -11.41 25.34 -9.22
CA ARG A 150 -11.87 23.98 -8.94
C ARG A 150 -10.65 23.09 -8.72
N GLU A 151 -10.23 22.94 -7.48
CA GLU A 151 -9.14 22.05 -7.11
C GLU A 151 -9.52 20.59 -7.42
N TRP A 152 -8.70 19.94 -8.24
CA TRP A 152 -8.74 18.48 -8.41
C TRP A 152 -7.99 17.86 -7.22
N ALA A 153 -8.69 17.03 -6.45
CA ALA A 153 -8.10 16.31 -5.34
C ALA A 153 -8.09 14.81 -5.65
N GLY A 154 -6.99 14.13 -5.35
CA GLY A 154 -6.83 12.69 -5.55
C GLY A 154 -5.44 12.31 -6.07
N PHE A 155 -5.19 11.01 -6.17
CA PHE A 155 -3.94 10.47 -6.68
C PHE A 155 -3.98 10.35 -8.20
N LEU A 156 -3.08 11.06 -8.88
CA LEU A 156 -3.02 11.12 -10.35
C LEU A 156 -2.29 9.91 -10.97
N GLY A 157 -1.46 9.21 -10.20
CA GLY A 157 -0.70 8.06 -10.68
C GLY A 157 -1.55 6.80 -10.83
N PRO A 158 -1.06 5.80 -11.57
CA PRO A 158 -1.70 4.50 -11.66
C PRO A 158 -1.69 3.79 -10.30
N ILE A 159 -2.80 3.13 -9.96
CA ILE A 159 -2.93 2.30 -8.78
C ILE A 159 -3.05 0.84 -9.24
N HIS A 160 -2.16 -0.02 -8.77
CA HIS A 160 -2.17 -1.45 -9.08
C HIS A 160 -2.34 -2.27 -7.81
N ILE A 161 -3.21 -3.28 -7.88
CA ILE A 161 -3.52 -4.18 -6.77
C ILE A 161 -3.23 -5.61 -7.21
N TRP A 162 -2.32 -6.30 -6.54
CA TRP A 162 -2.10 -7.73 -6.75
C TRP A 162 -2.86 -8.51 -5.67
N GLN A 163 -3.73 -9.42 -6.09
CA GLN A 163 -4.58 -10.21 -5.19
C GLN A 163 -4.50 -11.69 -5.55
N GLY A 164 -4.05 -12.50 -4.59
CA GLY A 164 -4.19 -13.96 -4.64
C GLY A 164 -5.65 -14.38 -4.57
N MET A 165 -6.09 -15.22 -5.50
CA MET A 165 -7.49 -15.67 -5.54
C MET A 165 -7.82 -16.73 -4.48
N ASP A 166 -6.80 -17.38 -3.93
CA ASP A 166 -6.92 -18.35 -2.85
C ASP A 166 -6.60 -17.76 -1.47
N ASP A 167 -6.34 -16.45 -1.39
CA ASP A 167 -6.02 -15.73 -0.15
C ASP A 167 -7.15 -15.86 0.90
N GLN A 168 -6.80 -16.42 2.06
CA GLN A 168 -7.70 -16.57 3.21
C GLN A 168 -7.38 -15.56 4.33
N VAL A 169 -6.27 -14.82 4.23
CA VAL A 169 -5.86 -13.76 5.14
C VAL A 169 -6.58 -12.46 4.77
N VAL A 170 -6.51 -12.07 3.51
CA VAL A 170 -7.23 -10.92 2.94
C VAL A 170 -8.10 -11.45 1.81
N SER A 171 -9.39 -11.60 2.10
CA SER A 171 -10.34 -12.16 1.14
C SER A 171 -10.32 -11.34 -0.17
N PRO A 172 -10.36 -11.99 -1.36
CA PRO A 172 -10.49 -11.29 -2.64
C PRO A 172 -11.66 -10.30 -2.70
N SER A 173 -12.70 -10.50 -1.89
CA SER A 173 -13.83 -9.58 -1.76
C SER A 173 -13.42 -8.17 -1.30
N MET A 174 -12.34 -8.03 -0.54
CA MET A 174 -11.78 -6.73 -0.18
C MET A 174 -11.23 -6.01 -1.42
N SER A 175 -10.49 -6.70 -2.28
CA SER A 175 -10.00 -6.15 -3.56
C SER A 175 -11.13 -5.86 -4.55
N GLU A 176 -12.20 -6.68 -4.58
CA GLU A 176 -13.42 -6.38 -5.35
C GLU A 176 -14.08 -5.09 -4.88
N PHE A 177 -14.17 -4.89 -3.56
CA PHE A 177 -14.67 -3.66 -2.96
C PHE A 177 -13.79 -2.46 -3.35
N VAL A 178 -12.46 -2.56 -3.24
CA VAL A 178 -11.53 -1.49 -3.64
C VAL A 178 -11.72 -1.14 -5.11
N ARG A 179 -11.78 -2.13 -6.01
CA ARG A 179 -12.02 -1.91 -7.46
C ARG A 179 -13.32 -1.16 -7.72
N ARG A 180 -14.36 -1.43 -6.94
CA ARG A 180 -15.67 -0.76 -7.10
C ARG A 180 -15.62 0.70 -6.64
N VAL A 181 -14.91 1.02 -5.57
CA VAL A 181 -14.84 2.39 -5.02
C VAL A 181 -13.67 3.21 -5.54
N VAL A 182 -12.68 2.56 -6.15
CA VAL A 182 -11.54 3.17 -6.86
C VAL A 182 -11.51 2.62 -8.30
N PRO A 183 -12.40 3.07 -9.20
CA PRO A 183 -12.47 2.55 -10.57
C PRO A 183 -11.18 2.70 -11.39
N GLY A 184 -10.29 3.62 -11.00
CA GLY A 184 -8.97 3.79 -11.64
C GLY A 184 -7.91 2.76 -11.20
N ALA A 185 -8.20 1.91 -10.22
CA ALA A 185 -7.29 0.87 -9.78
C ALA A 185 -7.33 -0.35 -10.72
N THR A 186 -6.17 -0.80 -11.17
CA THR A 186 -6.00 -2.03 -11.93
C THR A 186 -5.80 -3.20 -10.96
N VAL A 187 -6.68 -4.20 -11.00
CA VAL A 187 -6.54 -5.40 -10.17
C VAL A 187 -5.93 -6.54 -10.99
N HIS A 188 -4.75 -6.99 -10.56
CA HIS A 188 -4.06 -8.16 -11.04
C HIS A 188 -4.45 -9.36 -10.19
N THR A 189 -5.34 -10.20 -10.73
CA THR A 189 -5.79 -11.43 -10.07
C THR A 189 -4.79 -12.55 -10.28
N LEU A 190 -4.41 -13.24 -9.21
CA LEU A 190 -3.37 -14.26 -9.22
C LEU A 190 -3.97 -15.62 -8.87
N SER A 191 -4.25 -16.42 -9.89
CA SER A 191 -4.86 -17.74 -9.77
C SER A 191 -3.95 -18.70 -9.00
N GLY A 192 -4.49 -19.40 -8.00
CA GLY A 192 -3.72 -20.36 -7.20
C GLY A 192 -2.76 -19.74 -6.17
N GLU A 193 -2.67 -18.40 -6.12
CA GLU A 193 -1.88 -17.68 -5.13
C GLU A 193 -2.71 -17.34 -3.88
N GLY A 194 -2.09 -17.50 -2.72
CA GLY A 194 -2.55 -17.04 -1.42
C GLY A 194 -2.00 -15.66 -1.04
N HIS A 195 -1.94 -15.37 0.26
CA HIS A 195 -1.53 -14.05 0.75
C HIS A 195 -0.03 -13.77 0.55
N PHE A 196 0.79 -14.78 0.81
CA PHE A 196 2.25 -14.64 0.87
C PHE A 196 2.94 -15.16 -0.40
N SER A 197 2.35 -16.20 -0.99
CA SER A 197 2.95 -17.00 -2.08
C SER A 197 3.39 -16.24 -3.34
N TYR A 198 2.75 -15.13 -3.72
CA TYR A 198 3.16 -14.37 -4.92
C TYR A 198 4.30 -13.38 -4.65
N PHE A 199 4.28 -12.74 -3.49
CA PHE A 199 5.20 -11.63 -3.19
C PHE A 199 6.52 -12.11 -2.59
N TRP A 200 6.57 -13.29 -1.98
CA TRP A 200 7.76 -13.72 -1.26
C TRP A 200 8.82 -14.35 -2.16
N PHE A 201 10.04 -13.78 -2.16
CA PHE A 201 11.23 -14.24 -2.91
C PHE A 201 11.01 -14.67 -4.38
N CYS A 202 10.00 -14.11 -5.04
CA CYS A 202 9.76 -14.37 -6.46
C CYS A 202 10.38 -13.26 -7.32
N ASP A 203 11.59 -13.50 -7.82
CA ASP A 203 12.34 -12.55 -8.64
C ASP A 203 11.58 -12.13 -9.91
N GLU A 204 10.97 -13.08 -10.62
CA GLU A 204 10.13 -12.78 -11.79
C GLU A 204 8.90 -11.94 -11.43
N CYS A 205 8.24 -12.25 -10.30
CA CYS A 205 7.07 -11.50 -9.83
C CYS A 205 7.45 -10.07 -9.44
N HIS A 206 8.57 -9.87 -8.75
CA HIS A 206 9.10 -8.56 -8.40
C HIS A 206 9.45 -7.74 -9.64
N ARG A 207 10.14 -8.34 -10.62
CA ARG A 207 10.42 -7.66 -11.90
C ARG A 207 9.15 -7.30 -12.64
N HIS A 208 8.14 -8.17 -12.65
CA HIS A 208 6.84 -7.86 -13.25
C HIS A 208 6.21 -6.64 -12.58
N VAL A 209 6.14 -6.60 -11.25
CA VAL A 209 5.61 -5.46 -10.50
C VAL A 209 6.38 -4.18 -10.83
N PHE A 210 7.72 -4.21 -10.77
CA PHE A 210 8.53 -3.02 -11.06
C PHE A 210 8.38 -2.55 -12.49
N SER A 211 8.37 -3.46 -13.47
CA SER A 211 8.15 -3.09 -14.88
C SER A 211 6.74 -2.53 -15.11
N THR A 212 5.76 -2.95 -14.34
CA THR A 212 4.40 -2.40 -14.38
C THR A 212 4.38 -0.95 -13.86
N LEU A 213 5.12 -0.66 -12.79
CA LEU A 213 5.14 0.67 -12.17
C LEU A 213 6.04 1.66 -12.90
N PHE A 214 7.18 1.20 -13.42
CA PHE A 214 8.26 2.06 -13.92
C PHE A 214 8.56 1.88 -15.41
N GLY A 215 7.92 0.91 -16.07
CA GLY A 215 8.25 0.50 -17.43
C GLY A 215 9.46 -0.43 -17.49
N ILE A 216 9.78 -0.89 -18.71
CA ILE A 216 10.93 -1.76 -18.95
C ILE A 216 12.22 -0.93 -18.80
N PRO A 217 13.19 -1.37 -17.98
CA PRO A 217 14.45 -0.65 -17.82
C PRO A 217 15.20 -0.55 -19.15
N GLN A 218 15.58 0.67 -19.54
CA GLN A 218 16.26 0.96 -20.81
C GLN A 218 17.80 0.84 -20.72
N GLY A 219 18.33 0.34 -19.60
CA GLY A 219 19.77 0.29 -19.31
C GLY A 219 20.31 1.59 -18.71
N PRO A 220 21.63 1.69 -18.49
CA PRO A 220 22.27 2.90 -17.99
C PRO A 220 21.94 4.09 -18.90
N LEU A 221 21.58 5.23 -18.30
CA LEU A 221 21.44 6.47 -19.06
C LEU A 221 22.80 6.79 -19.68
N HIS A 222 22.91 6.69 -21.01
CA HIS A 222 24.00 7.35 -21.72
C HIS A 222 23.80 8.84 -21.46
N MET A 223 24.54 9.41 -20.50
CA MET A 223 24.71 10.85 -20.44
C MET A 223 25.36 11.21 -21.77
N ALA A 224 24.57 11.75 -22.70
CA ALA A 224 25.13 12.43 -23.84
C ALA A 224 26.08 13.46 -23.24
N ALA A 225 27.37 13.31 -23.54
CA ALA A 225 28.37 14.30 -23.14
C ALA A 225 27.78 15.65 -23.53
N GLU A 226 27.59 16.53 -22.56
CA GLU A 226 27.28 17.92 -22.81
C GLU A 226 28.31 18.38 -23.84
N SER A 227 27.87 18.60 -25.08
CA SER A 227 28.67 19.32 -26.06
C SER A 227 29.05 20.62 -25.39
N PRO A 228 30.35 20.99 -25.29
CA PRO A 228 30.75 22.20 -24.61
C PRO A 228 29.93 23.36 -25.16
N THR A 229 29.06 23.87 -24.30
CA THR A 229 28.19 25.00 -24.53
C THR A 229 29.08 26.16 -24.96
N SER A 230 28.74 26.74 -26.11
CA SER A 230 28.90 28.10 -26.68
C SER A 230 29.63 29.24 -25.92
N SER A 231 30.18 29.02 -24.74
CA SER A 231 30.96 29.95 -23.92
C SER A 231 32.41 30.09 -24.39
N GLU A 232 33.00 29.05 -25.00
CA GLU A 232 34.34 29.16 -25.61
C GLU A 232 34.31 29.99 -26.91
N ALA A 233 33.23 29.90 -27.69
CA ALA A 233 33.06 30.73 -28.89
C ALA A 233 32.88 32.22 -28.55
N PHE A 234 32.23 32.54 -27.43
CA PHE A 234 32.01 33.92 -27.00
C PHE A 234 33.27 34.56 -26.40
N MET A 235 34.13 33.78 -25.75
CA MET A 235 35.42 34.30 -25.24
C MET A 235 36.48 34.46 -26.33
N GLN A 236 36.38 33.73 -27.44
CA GLN A 236 37.27 33.91 -28.58
C GLN A 236 36.92 35.17 -29.38
N GLU A 237 35.64 35.53 -29.48
CA GLU A 237 35.20 36.78 -30.14
C GLU A 237 35.57 38.04 -29.33
N ILE A 238 35.63 37.96 -27.99
CA ILE A 238 36.04 39.09 -27.14
C ILE A 238 37.56 39.33 -27.18
N THR A 239 38.37 38.28 -27.36
CA THR A 239 39.84 38.40 -27.38
C THR A 239 40.40 38.90 -28.72
N ASP A 240 39.69 38.64 -29.83
CA ASP A 240 40.05 39.17 -31.16
C ASP A 240 39.64 40.64 -31.36
N VAL A 241 38.65 41.16 -30.63
CA VAL A 241 38.25 42.58 -30.70
C VAL A 241 39.20 43.48 -29.92
N ASP A 242 39.73 43.02 -28.78
CA ASP A 242 40.66 43.81 -27.95
C ASP A 242 42.10 43.89 -28.52
N THR A 243 42.45 43.04 -29.48
CA THR A 243 43.77 43.07 -30.15
C THR A 243 43.85 44.02 -31.35
N MET A 244 42.73 44.58 -31.83
CA MET A 244 42.73 45.58 -32.92
C MET A 244 42.85 47.05 -32.47
N HIS A 245 42.91 47.34 -31.16
CA HIS A 245 43.03 48.72 -30.66
C HIS A 245 44.35 49.10 -29.99
N THR A 246 45.38 48.26 -30.09
CA THR A 246 46.76 48.65 -29.71
C THR A 246 47.79 48.18 -30.74
N SER A 247 47.85 48.85 -31.89
CA SER A 247 49.07 49.18 -32.66
C SER A 247 48.72 49.99 -33.91
#